data_AF-A0A2N3FC39-F1
#
_entry.id   AF-A0A2N3FC39-F1
#
_cell.length_a   1.000
_cell.length_b   1.000
_cell.length_c   1.000
_cell.angle_alpha   90.00
_cell.angle_beta   90.00
_cell.angle_gamma   90.00
#
_symmetry.space_group_name_H-M   'P 1'
#
loop_
_entity.id
_entity.type
_entity.pdbx_description
1 polymer ?
#
loop_
_entity_poly.entity_id
_entity_poly.type
_entity_poly.pdbx_seq_one_letter_code
_entity_poly.pdbx_strand_id
1 'polypeptide(L)' 'GLYDGVSLTDRGADWGFGELPDRIFIYRNPTLSMCEDVDEVRDEVAVTVVHEIAHHFGIDDDRLHALGWG' A
#
# COMPACT_ATOMS: atom_id res chain seq x y z
N GLY A 1 5.28 2.95 1.89
CA GLY A 1 5.31 2.98 0.42
C GLY A 1 4.93 4.37 -0.03
N LEU A 2 4.33 4.51 -1.21
CA LEU A 2 3.55 5.69 -1.57
C LEU A 2 2.32 5.26 -2.37
N TYR A 3 1.13 5.54 -1.87
CA TYR A 3 -0.10 5.49 -2.64
C TYR A 3 -0.21 6.67 -3.64
N ASP A 4 -0.47 6.36 -4.90
CA ASP A 4 -0.72 7.31 -5.98
C ASP A 4 -2.02 6.93 -6.69
N GLY A 5 -3.09 7.65 -6.39
CA GLY A 5 -4.42 7.32 -6.84
C GLY A 5 -5.43 8.44 -6.60
N VAL A 6 -6.60 8.31 -7.22
CA VAL A 6 -7.71 9.25 -7.05
C VAL A 6 -8.58 8.78 -5.88
N SER A 7 -8.86 9.68 -4.94
CA SER A 7 -9.70 9.38 -3.78
C SER A 7 -11.06 8.86 -4.23
N LEU A 8 -11.65 7.89 -3.52
CA LEU A 8 -12.94 7.30 -3.90
C LEU A 8 -14.06 8.33 -4.04
N THR A 9 -14.01 9.42 -3.26
CA THR A 9 -14.98 10.52 -3.33
C THR A 9 -14.83 11.40 -4.56
N ASP A 10 -13.63 11.41 -5.16
CA ASP A 10 -13.32 12.19 -6.37
C ASP A 10 -13.43 11.34 -7.64
N ARG A 11 -13.68 10.03 -7.51
CA ARG A 11 -13.93 9.15 -8.66
C ARG A 11 -15.34 9.41 -9.21
N GLY A 12 -15.39 10.04 -10.38
CA GLY A 12 -16.63 10.29 -11.13
C GLY A 12 -17.24 9.02 -11.75
N ALA A 13 -18.41 9.16 -12.38
CA ALA A 13 -19.08 8.05 -13.07
C ALA A 13 -18.30 7.52 -14.29
N ASP A 14 -17.36 8.31 -14.78
CA ASP A 14 -16.44 8.04 -15.88
C ASP A 14 -15.09 7.44 -15.43
N TRP A 15 -14.89 7.23 -14.12
CA TRP A 15 -13.66 6.65 -13.62
C TRP A 15 -13.44 5.24 -14.20
N GLY A 16 -12.27 5.00 -14.80
CA GLY A 16 -11.94 3.76 -15.50
C GLY A 16 -12.18 3.78 -17.03
N PHE A 17 -12.69 4.87 -17.60
CA PHE A 17 -12.77 5.06 -19.07
C PHE A 17 -11.47 5.67 -19.65
N GLY A 18 -10.32 5.04 -19.38
CA GLY A 18 -9.01 5.40 -19.94
C GLY A 18 -7.98 5.90 -18.92
N GLU A 19 -8.36 6.02 -17.66
CA GLU A 19 -7.45 6.34 -16.56
C GLU A 19 -6.62 5.12 -16.16
N LEU A 20 -5.42 5.37 -15.65
CA LEU A 20 -4.57 4.31 -15.10
C LEU A 20 -5.11 3.87 -13.73
N PRO A 21 -4.94 2.58 -13.36
CA PRO A 21 -5.28 2.14 -12.02
C PRO A 21 -4.43 2.87 -10.98
N ASP A 22 -4.96 2.99 -9.77
CA ASP A 22 -4.22 3.47 -8.62
C ASP A 22 -2.99 2.56 -8.37
N ARG A 23 -1.90 3.18 -7.91
CA ARG A 23 -0.59 2.55 -7.79
C ARG A 23 -0.07 2.67 -6.37
N ILE A 24 0.63 1.63 -5.93
CA ILE A 24 1.45 1.67 -4.72
C ILE A 24 2.90 1.56 -5.17
N PHE A 25 3.69 2.58 -4.86
CA PHE A 25 5.12 2.57 -5.10
C PHE A 25 5.86 1.92 -3.93
N ILE A 26 6.68 0.92 -4.25
CA ILE A 26 7.63 0.30 -3.34
C ILE A 26 9.03 0.78 -3.72
N TYR A 27 9.72 1.40 -2.77
CA TYR A 27 11.07 1.89 -2.98
C TYR A 27 12.08 0.79 -2.65
N ARG A 28 12.62 0.16 -3.70
CA ARG A 28 13.53 -0.98 -3.58
C ARG A 28 14.66 -0.78 -2.58
N ASN A 29 15.44 0.31 -2.69
CA ASN A 29 16.65 0.45 -1.86
C ASN A 29 16.31 0.66 -0.36
N PRO A 30 15.34 1.52 0.01
CA PRO A 30 14.84 1.56 1.39
C PRO A 30 14.35 0.22 1.91
N THR A 31 13.49 -0.49 1.16
CA THR A 31 12.98 -1.81 1.55
C THR A 31 14.13 -2.80 1.80
N LEU A 32 15.08 -2.90 0.86
CA LEU A 32 16.23 -3.80 1.00
C LEU A 32 17.16 -3.41 2.15
N SER A 33 17.21 -2.15 2.56
CA SER A 33 18.05 -1.72 3.68
C SER A 33 17.53 -2.16 5.05
N MET A 34 16.28 -2.63 5.10
CA MET A 34 15.59 -3.09 6.32
C MET A 34 15.55 -4.63 6.42
N CYS A 35 15.98 -5.35 5.39
CA CYS A 35 15.84 -6.81 5.29
C CYS A 35 17.20 -7.50 5.08
N GLU A 36 17.36 -8.68 5.67
CA GLU A 36 18.56 -9.51 5.58
C GLU A 36 18.48 -10.54 4.44
N ASP A 37 17.26 -10.97 4.07
CA ASP A 37 17.05 -11.96 3.01
C ASP A 37 15.79 -11.72 2.15
N VAL A 38 15.58 -12.59 1.16
CA VAL A 38 14.47 -12.46 0.19
C VAL A 38 13.10 -12.68 0.82
N ASP A 39 13.01 -13.52 1.84
CA ASP A 39 11.72 -13.81 2.48
C ASP A 39 11.31 -12.61 3.35
N GLU A 40 12.24 -12.00 4.08
CA GLU A 40 11.99 -10.73 4.78
C GLU A 40 11.55 -9.61 3.82
N VAL A 41 12.17 -9.52 2.63
CA VAL A 41 11.76 -8.53 1.62
C VAL A 41 10.33 -8.79 1.14
N ARG A 42 9.91 -10.04 0.99
CA ARG A 42 8.54 -10.37 0.57
C ARG A 42 7.54 -9.95 1.64
N ASP A 43 7.85 -10.22 2.91
CA ASP A 43 7.01 -9.86 4.04
C ASP A 43 6.92 -8.34 4.16
N GLU A 44 8.04 -7.62 4.09
CA GLU A 44 8.07 -6.15 4.15
C GLU A 44 7.27 -5.49 3.01
N VAL A 45 7.36 -6.06 1.79
CA VAL A 45 6.53 -5.60 0.67
C VAL A 45 5.05 -5.85 0.92
N ALA A 46 4.68 -7.02 1.45
CA ALA A 46 3.29 -7.34 1.76
C ALA A 46 2.74 -6.40 2.84
N VAL A 47 3.50 -6.19 3.91
CA VAL A 47 3.21 -5.24 4.99
C VAL A 47 2.98 -3.84 4.42
N THR A 48 3.91 -3.35 3.60
CA THR A 48 3.77 -2.01 2.98
C THR A 48 2.51 -1.92 2.12
N VAL A 49 2.21 -2.90 1.28
CA VAL A 49 1.02 -2.88 0.42
C VAL A 49 -0.26 -2.89 1.24
N VAL A 50 -0.34 -3.72 2.28
CA VAL A 50 -1.52 -3.79 3.14
C VAL A 50 -1.74 -2.49 3.90
N HIS A 51 -0.68 -1.88 4.44
CA HIS A 51 -0.77 -0.58 5.12
C HIS A 51 -1.34 0.51 4.20
N GLU A 52 -0.80 0.66 2.98
CA GLU A 52 -1.24 1.71 2.06
C GLU A 52 -2.70 1.49 1.60
N ILE A 53 -3.11 0.24 1.37
CA ILE A 53 -4.52 -0.09 1.05
C ILE A 53 -5.43 0.20 2.24
N ALA A 54 -5.02 -0.20 3.45
CA ALA A 54 -5.82 -0.01 4.66
C ALA A 54 -6.02 1.48 4.98
N HIS A 55 -4.94 2.27 4.90
CA HIS A 55 -5.02 3.72 5.05
C HIS A 55 -5.91 4.37 3.99
N HIS A 56 -5.86 3.90 2.73
CA HIS A 56 -6.78 4.36 1.69
C HIS A 56 -8.27 4.13 2.05
N PHE A 57 -8.58 3.05 2.78
CA PHE A 57 -9.93 2.76 3.29
C PHE A 57 -10.22 3.33 4.69
N GLY A 58 -9.31 4.13 5.26
CA GLY A 58 -9.49 4.76 6.57
C GLY A 58 -9.35 3.80 7.77
N ILE A 59 -8.64 2.68 7.59
CA ILE A 59 -8.27 1.76 8.66
C ILE A 59 -6.97 2.26 9.30
N ASP A 60 -6.91 2.33 10.62
CA ASP A 60 -5.74 2.79 11.37
C ASP A 60 -4.72 1.67 11.70
N ASP A 61 -3.54 2.08 12.16
CA ASP A 61 -2.43 1.19 12.49
C ASP A 61 -2.74 0.25 13.68
N ASP A 62 -3.55 0.71 14.64
CA ASP A 62 -3.97 -0.11 15.78
C ASP A 62 -4.80 -1.31 15.30
N ARG A 63 -5.70 -1.07 14.33
CA ARG A 63 -6.49 -2.13 13.72
C ARG A 63 -5.64 -3.07 12.88
N LEU A 64 -4.63 -2.57 12.17
CA LEU A 64 -3.71 -3.39 11.38
C LEU A 64 -2.85 -4.30 12.26
N HIS A 65 -2.28 -3.77 13.34
CA HIS A 65 -1.54 -4.56 14.34
C HIS A 65 -2.40 -5.69 14.92
N ALA A 66 -3.67 -5.40 15.25
CA ALA A 66 -4.60 -6.40 15.76
C ALA A 66 -4.91 -7.53 14.73
N LEU A 67 -4.70 -7.27 13.44
CA LEU A 67 -4.85 -8.23 12.34
C LEU A 67 -3.54 -8.94 11.96
N GLY A 68 -2.43 -8.64 12.66
CA GLY A 68 -1.11 -9.21 12.39
C GLY A 68 -0.31 -8.50 11.29
N TRP A 69 -0.67 -7.26 10.96
CA TRP A 69 0.00 -6.43 9.95
C TRP A 69 0.73 -5.25 10.61
N GLY A 70 1.61 -5.54 11.57
CA GLY A 70 2.43 -4.56 12.28
C GLY A 70 3.90 -4.67 11.94
#